data_AF-A0AAD9QVB6-F1
#
_entry.id   AF-A0AAD9QVB6-F1
#
_cell.length_a   1.000
_cell.length_b   1.000
_cell.length_c   1.000
_cell.angle_alpha   90.00
_cell.angle_beta   90.00
_cell.angle_gamma   90.00
#
_symmetry.space_group_name_H-M   'P 1'
#
loop_
_entity.id
_entity.type
_entity.pdbx_description
1 polymer ?
#
loop_
_entity_poly.entity_id
_entity_poly.type
_entity_poly.pdbx_seq_one_letter_code
_entity_poly.pdbx_strand_id
1 'polypeptide(L)'
;MWISNCLFFHFVGFRIKFPCTSQVTGETLLTINISFVDITGSKIWGPLSLVLRRHCVSGREPSILYPRVNSSQPMILPPQLCNKKCNKRHVMRRFCLNDFVIKARMENEILWNGQPHLQVRVQRTFKASRVKISSRQLLEKRGQEITCSCGNLRPDRVYVILGKEDRRKRVLYLDNFSTALEWSRNGKTYVRAYRRRSSCPERVE
;
A
#
# COMPACT_ATOMS: atom_id res chain seq x y z
N MET A 1 -15.79 -22.75 -28.44
CA MET A 1 -14.44 -22.57 -27.89
C MET A 1 -14.21 -21.08 -27.71
N TRP A 2 -14.35 -20.55 -26.50
CA TRP A 2 -14.23 -19.11 -26.22
C TRP A 2 -12.84 -18.83 -25.65
N ILE A 3 -11.96 -18.24 -26.47
CA ILE A 3 -10.65 -17.75 -26.04
C ILE A 3 -10.89 -16.37 -25.41
N SER A 4 -11.07 -16.34 -24.10
CA SER A 4 -11.09 -15.09 -23.34
C SER A 4 -9.64 -14.66 -23.11
N ASN A 5 -9.09 -13.87 -24.04
CA ASN A 5 -7.81 -13.18 -23.86
C ASN A 5 -7.93 -12.18 -22.70
N CYS A 6 -7.58 -12.62 -21.50
CA CYS A 6 -7.42 -11.74 -20.35
C CYS A 6 -6.15 -10.90 -20.53
N LEU A 7 -6.32 -9.64 -20.93
CA LEU A 7 -5.28 -8.60 -20.87
C LEU A 7 -4.86 -8.40 -19.40
N PHE A 8 -3.69 -8.93 -19.04
CA PHE A 8 -3.04 -8.65 -17.78
C PHE A 8 -2.33 -7.29 -17.85
N PHE A 9 -2.96 -6.23 -17.35
CA PHE A 9 -2.28 -4.94 -17.16
C PHE A 9 -1.37 -5.02 -15.92
N HIS A 10 -0.08 -5.24 -16.15
CA HIS A 10 0.95 -5.04 -15.14
C HIS A 10 1.21 -3.52 -15.04
N PHE A 11 0.55 -2.82 -14.12
CA PHE A 11 0.80 -1.39 -13.91
C PHE A 11 2.22 -1.19 -13.34
N VAL A 12 3.16 -0.84 -14.22
CA VAL A 12 4.43 -0.25 -13.80
C VAL A 12 4.11 1.14 -13.26
N GLY A 13 4.25 1.32 -11.94
CA GLY A 13 4.09 2.64 -11.33
C GLY A 13 5.21 3.57 -11.81
N PHE A 14 4.87 4.73 -12.34
CA PHE A 14 5.83 5.76 -12.71
C PHE A 14 5.72 6.95 -11.75
N ARG A 15 6.86 7.56 -11.40
CA ARG A 15 6.92 8.78 -10.61
C ARG A 15 7.15 9.96 -11.55
N ILE A 16 6.31 10.98 -11.43
CA ILE A 16 6.44 12.21 -12.21
C ILE A 16 6.88 13.33 -11.28
N LYS A 17 7.99 14.01 -11.61
CA LYS A 17 8.42 15.22 -10.93
C LYS A 17 7.80 16.41 -11.66
N PHE A 18 7.10 17.27 -10.91
CA PHE A 18 6.59 18.53 -11.45
C PHE A 18 7.74 19.49 -11.74
N PRO A 19 7.68 20.29 -12.82
CA PRO A 19 8.72 21.24 -13.19
C PRO A 19 8.70 22.52 -12.33
N CYS A 20 8.35 22.43 -11.05
CA CYS A 20 8.54 23.55 -10.13
C CYS A 20 10.03 23.62 -9.77
N THR A 21 10.74 24.60 -10.32
CA THR A 21 12.11 24.94 -9.93
C THR A 21 12.11 26.24 -9.14
N SER A 22 13.24 26.60 -8.51
CA SER A 22 13.40 27.90 -7.83
C SER A 22 13.21 29.11 -8.75
N GLN A 23 13.25 28.88 -10.07
CA GLN A 23 13.09 29.88 -11.13
C GLN A 23 11.69 29.84 -11.79
N VAL A 24 10.94 28.75 -11.64
CA VAL A 24 9.61 28.57 -12.25
C VAL A 24 8.54 28.73 -11.17
N THR A 25 7.98 29.94 -11.07
CA THR A 25 6.91 30.31 -10.14
C THR A 25 5.58 30.48 -10.83
N GLY A 26 4.48 30.31 -10.10
CA GLY A 26 3.12 30.43 -10.61
C GLY A 26 2.50 29.07 -10.92
N GLU A 27 1.46 29.05 -11.74
CA GLU A 27 0.71 27.83 -12.03
C GLU A 27 1.36 27.01 -13.13
N THR A 28 1.70 25.76 -12.83
CA THR A 28 2.15 24.78 -13.80
C THR A 28 1.06 23.74 -14.05
N LEU A 29 0.85 23.42 -15.32
CA LEU A 29 -0.03 22.35 -15.77
C LEU A 29 0.82 21.24 -16.37
N LEU A 30 0.62 20.03 -15.86
CA LEU A 30 1.22 18.82 -16.41
C LEU A 30 0.10 18.00 -17.07
N THR A 31 0.18 17.86 -18.39
CA THR A 31 -0.75 17.03 -19.16
C THR A 31 -0.08 15.72 -19.54
N ILE A 32 -0.66 14.60 -19.10
CA ILE A 32 -0.18 13.25 -19.40
C ILE A 32 -1.19 12.62 -20.34
N ASN A 33 -0.75 12.29 -21.55
CA ASN A 33 -1.56 11.55 -22.52
C ASN A 33 -1.15 10.09 -22.52
N ILE A 34 -2.05 9.20 -22.12
CA ILE A 34 -1.78 7.76 -22.05
C ILE A 34 -2.54 7.08 -23.19
N SER A 35 -1.81 6.59 -24.19
CA SER A 35 -2.36 5.78 -25.28
C SER A 35 -2.02 4.30 -25.07
N PHE A 36 -2.95 3.43 -25.46
CA PHE A 36 -2.77 1.99 -25.35
C PHE A 36 -2.64 1.41 -26.76
N VAL A 37 -1.52 0.74 -27.01
CA VAL A 37 -1.22 0.05 -28.27
C VAL A 37 -1.04 -1.43 -28.00
N ASP A 38 -1.38 -2.27 -28.98
CA ASP A 38 -1.14 -3.69 -28.93
C ASP A 38 0.28 -4.06 -29.35
N ILE A 39 0.61 -5.35 -29.31
CA ILE A 39 1.91 -5.88 -29.72
C ILE A 39 2.23 -5.65 -31.21
N THR A 40 1.24 -5.34 -32.03
CA THR A 40 1.41 -4.99 -33.45
C THR A 40 1.53 -3.47 -33.69
N GLY A 41 1.43 -2.66 -32.63
CA GLY A 41 1.41 -1.20 -32.72
C GLY A 41 0.03 -0.61 -33.03
N SER A 42 -1.01 -1.44 -33.16
CA SER A 42 -2.37 -1.00 -33.41
C SER A 42 -2.96 -0.37 -32.15
N LYS A 43 -3.58 0.80 -32.29
CA LYS A 43 -4.14 1.54 -31.15
C LYS A 43 -5.37 0.83 -30.60
N ILE A 44 -5.25 0.28 -29.38
CA ILE A 44 -6.35 -0.42 -28.68
C ILE A 44 -7.33 0.60 -28.12
N TRP A 45 -6.83 1.70 -27.56
CA TRP A 45 -7.68 2.68 -26.87
C TRP A 45 -7.13 4.11 -26.92
N GLY A 46 -8.06 5.08 -26.92
CA GLY A 46 -7.82 6.51 -27.08
C GLY A 46 -7.11 7.16 -25.89
N PRO A 47 -6.47 8.33 -26.09
CA PRO A 47 -5.60 8.91 -25.08
C PRO A 47 -6.40 9.30 -23.84
N LEU A 48 -6.08 8.67 -22.71
CA LEU A 48 -6.48 9.18 -21.41
C LEU A 48 -5.59 10.39 -21.10
N SER A 49 -6.18 11.58 -21.20
CA SER A 49 -5.51 12.84 -20.85
C SER A 49 -5.74 13.15 -19.38
N LEU A 50 -4.67 13.15 -18.59
CA LEU A 50 -4.67 13.59 -17.20
C LEU A 50 -4.03 14.97 -17.13
N VAL A 51 -4.78 15.98 -16.69
CA VAL A 51 -4.25 17.32 -16.46
C VAL A 51 -4.09 17.51 -14.96
N LEU A 52 -2.86 17.76 -14.53
CA LEU A 52 -2.53 18.04 -13.14
C LEU A 52 -2.08 19.49 -13.00
N ARG A 53 -2.75 20.25 -12.14
CA ARG A 53 -2.41 21.65 -11.85
C ARG A 53 -1.66 21.75 -10.53
N ARG A 54 -0.56 22.51 -10.52
CA ARG A 54 0.20 22.80 -9.30
C ARG A 54 0.60 24.26 -9.28
N HIS A 55 0.54 24.87 -8.10
CA HIS A 55 1.04 26.22 -7.88
C HIS A 55 2.48 26.15 -7.32
N CYS A 56 3.45 26.71 -8.03
CA CYS A 56 4.86 26.79 -7.65
C CYS A 56 5.14 28.14 -6.99
N VAL A 57 5.87 28.16 -5.87
CA VAL A 57 6.24 29.38 -5.15
C VAL A 57 7.77 29.46 -5.11
N SER A 58 8.37 30.60 -5.47
CA SER A 58 9.81 30.80 -5.28
C SER A 58 10.03 31.23 -3.84
N GLY A 59 10.76 30.41 -3.12
CA GLY A 59 11.10 30.65 -1.73
C GLY A 59 12.24 29.72 -1.35
N ARG A 60 13.28 30.33 -0.80
CA ARG A 60 14.55 29.72 -0.35
C ARG A 60 14.33 28.36 0.30
N GLU A 61 15.30 27.47 0.06
CA GLU A 61 15.46 26.20 0.77
C GLU A 61 15.07 26.39 2.25
N PRO A 62 14.06 25.66 2.77
CA PRO A 62 13.75 25.75 4.17
C PRO A 62 14.92 25.11 4.92
N SER A 63 15.81 25.95 5.46
CA SER A 63 16.72 25.54 6.52
C SER A 63 15.86 24.87 7.59
N ILE A 64 16.17 23.61 7.90
CA ILE A 64 15.53 22.85 8.96
C ILE A 64 15.94 23.49 10.28
N LEU A 65 15.25 24.56 10.66
CA LEU A 65 15.19 25.07 12.02
C LEU A 65 13.88 24.58 12.58
N TYR A 66 13.95 23.62 13.51
CA TYR A 66 12.83 23.19 14.33
C TYR A 66 12.12 24.43 14.89
N PRO A 67 10.84 24.69 14.57
CA PRO A 67 10.15 25.83 15.15
C PRO A 67 9.88 25.52 16.61
N ARG A 68 10.39 26.40 17.46
CA ARG A 68 9.93 26.53 18.85
C ARG A 68 8.42 26.75 18.79
N VAL A 69 7.69 25.87 19.47
CA VAL A 69 6.23 25.88 19.60
C VAL A 69 5.78 27.27 20.05
N ASN A 70 5.00 27.94 19.21
CA ASN A 70 3.99 28.88 19.66
C ASN A 70 2.72 28.69 18.82
N SER A 71 1.63 28.51 19.55
CA SER A 71 0.28 28.18 19.12
C SER A 71 -0.28 29.13 18.05
N SER A 72 -1.04 28.53 17.11
CA SER A 72 -2.34 29.01 16.58
C SER A 72 -2.50 29.11 15.06
N GLN A 73 -2.04 28.16 14.25
CA GLN A 73 -2.59 27.96 12.89
C GLN A 73 -2.54 26.47 12.47
N PRO A 74 -3.66 25.86 12.01
CA PRO A 74 -3.62 24.48 11.54
C PRO A 74 -2.96 24.42 10.16
N MET A 75 -1.76 23.83 10.08
CA MET A 75 -1.18 23.44 8.80
C MET A 75 -2.10 22.43 8.12
N ILE A 76 -2.75 22.85 7.03
CA ILE A 76 -3.55 21.96 6.19
C ILE A 76 -2.56 21.05 5.45
N LEU A 77 -2.31 19.86 6.01
CA LEU A 77 -1.62 18.78 5.29
C LEU A 77 -2.39 18.52 3.98
N PRO A 78 -1.69 18.40 2.82
CA PRO A 78 -2.35 17.99 1.59
C PRO A 78 -3.11 16.68 1.84
N PRO A 79 -4.37 16.55 1.41
CA PRO A 79 -5.18 15.39 1.72
C PRO A 79 -4.47 14.15 1.20
N GLN A 80 -4.09 13.25 2.10
CA GLN A 80 -3.55 11.95 1.72
C GLN A 80 -4.66 11.18 1.03
N LEU A 81 -4.68 11.19 -0.31
CA LEU A 81 -5.59 10.36 -1.08
C LEU A 81 -5.23 8.90 -0.83
N CYS A 82 -6.03 8.26 0.02
CA CYS A 82 -5.90 6.84 0.31
C CYS A 82 -6.48 6.02 -0.84
N ASN A 83 -5.64 5.35 -1.62
CA ASN A 83 -6.07 4.53 -2.76
C ASN A 83 -6.35 3.06 -2.40
N LYS A 84 -6.39 2.74 -1.09
CA LYS A 84 -6.59 1.39 -0.59
C LYS A 84 -8.03 0.93 -0.75
N LYS A 85 -8.26 -0.08 -1.60
CA LYS A 85 -9.58 -0.72 -1.74
C LYS A 85 -9.77 -1.81 -0.68
N CYS A 86 -10.77 -1.63 0.18
CA CYS A 86 -11.04 -2.54 1.31
C CYS A 86 -12.44 -3.17 1.33
N ASN A 87 -13.09 -3.26 0.17
CA ASN A 87 -14.32 -4.03 0.05
C ASN A 87 -14.06 -5.54 0.20
N LYS A 88 -15.11 -6.29 0.54
CA LYS A 88 -15.06 -7.74 0.77
C LYS A 88 -14.38 -8.51 -0.36
N ARG A 89 -14.76 -8.22 -1.61
CA ARG A 89 -14.22 -8.91 -2.79
C ARG A 89 -12.72 -8.68 -2.95
N HIS A 90 -12.26 -7.45 -2.72
CA HIS A 90 -10.84 -7.10 -2.83
C HIS A 90 -10.02 -7.74 -1.72
N VAL A 91 -10.47 -7.66 -0.47
CA VAL A 91 -9.81 -8.30 0.68
C VAL A 91 -9.68 -9.81 0.47
N MET A 92 -10.76 -10.46 0.02
CA MET A 92 -10.75 -11.91 -0.26
C MET A 92 -9.75 -12.26 -1.37
N ARG A 93 -9.69 -11.49 -2.45
CA ARG A 93 -8.68 -11.68 -3.50
C ARG A 93 -7.25 -11.51 -2.95
N ARG A 94 -7.03 -10.50 -2.11
CA ARG A 94 -5.72 -10.24 -1.49
C ARG A 94 -5.31 -11.35 -0.52
N PHE A 95 -6.25 -12.00 0.16
CA PHE A 95 -5.95 -13.14 1.04
C PHE A 95 -5.20 -14.24 0.27
N CYS A 96 -5.62 -14.53 -0.96
CA CYS A 96 -4.99 -15.53 -1.81
C CYS A 96 -3.62 -15.10 -2.35
N LEU A 97 -3.48 -13.82 -2.71
CA LEU A 97 -2.25 -13.29 -3.30
C LEU A 97 -1.12 -13.06 -2.29
N ASN A 98 -1.45 -12.82 -1.02
CA ASN A 98 -0.45 -12.64 0.04
C ASN A 98 0.12 -13.98 0.48
N ASP A 99 1.38 -14.01 0.90
CA ASP A 99 2.09 -15.24 1.25
C ASP A 99 1.70 -15.72 2.64
N PHE A 100 1.45 -14.80 3.58
CA PHE A 100 0.94 -15.12 4.91
C PHE A 100 -0.27 -14.28 5.29
N VAL A 101 -1.08 -14.84 6.20
CA VAL A 101 -2.18 -14.12 6.84
C VAL A 101 -2.21 -14.47 8.32
N ILE A 102 -2.10 -13.46 9.17
CA ILE A 102 -2.05 -13.59 10.63
C ILE A 102 -3.05 -12.67 11.32
N LYS A 103 -3.55 -13.08 12.48
CA LYS A 103 -4.15 -12.22 13.48
C LYS A 103 -3.06 -11.85 14.48
N ALA A 104 -2.75 -10.57 14.61
CA ALA A 104 -1.69 -10.11 15.51
C ALA A 104 -2.08 -8.81 16.22
N ARG A 105 -1.57 -8.63 17.44
CA ARG A 105 -1.64 -7.37 18.19
C ARG A 105 -0.42 -6.53 17.83
N MET A 106 -0.66 -5.26 17.50
CA MET A 106 0.41 -4.30 17.24
C MET A 106 1.08 -3.90 18.57
N GLU A 107 2.38 -4.06 18.69
CA GLU A 107 3.12 -3.61 19.88
C GLU A 107 3.67 -2.20 19.64
N ASN A 108 4.66 -2.07 18.75
CA ASN A 108 5.35 -0.82 18.45
C ASN A 108 5.97 -0.83 17.04
N GLU A 109 6.22 0.36 16.51
CA GLU A 109 7.04 0.56 15.30
C GLU A 109 8.46 0.90 15.76
N ILE A 110 9.46 0.17 15.25
CA ILE A 110 10.88 0.35 15.58
C ILE A 110 11.65 0.68 14.31
N LEU A 111 12.69 1.50 14.44
CA LEU A 111 13.69 1.67 13.38
C LEU A 111 14.80 0.64 13.61
N TRP A 112 14.96 -0.28 12.66
CA TRP A 112 16.02 -1.28 12.67
C TRP A 112 16.84 -1.12 11.40
N ASN A 113 18.14 -0.86 11.55
CA ASN A 113 19.05 -0.58 10.43
C ASN A 113 18.54 0.53 9.48
N GLY A 114 17.96 1.59 10.05
CA GLY A 114 17.38 2.71 9.30
C GLY A 114 16.07 2.39 8.57
N GLN A 115 15.53 1.17 8.71
CA GLN A 115 14.25 0.78 8.11
C GLN A 115 13.17 0.59 9.18
N PRO A 116 11.95 1.10 8.95
CA PRO A 116 10.86 0.91 9.88
C PRO A 116 10.41 -0.56 9.88
N HIS A 117 10.23 -1.10 11.08
CA HIS A 117 9.73 -2.43 11.32
C HIS A 117 8.57 -2.38 12.31
N LEU A 118 7.61 -3.26 12.12
CA LEU A 118 6.43 -3.40 12.98
C LEU A 118 6.63 -4.64 13.84
N GLN A 119 6.75 -4.45 15.14
CA GLN A 119 6.78 -5.55 16.08
C GLN A 119 5.33 -5.90 16.47
N VAL A 120 4.99 -7.17 16.29
CA VAL A 120 3.63 -7.66 16.50
C VAL A 120 3.63 -8.95 17.31
N ARG A 121 2.59 -9.13 18.12
CA ARG A 121 2.32 -10.38 18.83
C ARG A 121 1.27 -11.20 18.08
N VAL A 122 1.70 -12.28 17.46
CA VAL A 122 0.86 -13.19 16.69
C VAL A 122 -0.04 -13.97 17.64
N GLN A 123 -1.35 -13.82 17.46
CA GLN A 123 -2.38 -14.56 18.20
C GLN A 123 -2.84 -15.81 17.45
N ARG A 124 -2.87 -15.74 16.11
CA ARG A 124 -3.29 -16.85 15.26
C ARG A 124 -2.76 -16.70 13.85
N THR A 125 -2.37 -17.80 13.22
CA THR A 125 -2.02 -17.86 11.79
C THR A 125 -3.18 -18.46 11.02
N PHE A 126 -3.62 -17.79 9.95
CA PHE A 126 -4.67 -18.28 9.04
C PHE A 126 -4.10 -18.83 7.73
N LYS A 127 -2.97 -18.28 7.28
CA LYS A 127 -2.19 -18.77 6.14
C LYS A 127 -0.72 -18.66 6.50
N ALA A 128 -0.01 -19.79 6.47
CA ALA A 128 1.41 -19.85 6.80
C ALA A 128 2.27 -19.45 5.58
N SER A 129 3.38 -18.78 5.85
CA SER A 129 4.49 -18.56 4.93
C SER A 129 5.50 -19.71 4.99
N ARG A 130 6.42 -19.78 4.02
CA ARG A 130 7.60 -20.66 4.10
C ARG A 130 8.62 -20.12 5.11
N VAL A 131 8.70 -18.79 5.25
CA VAL A 131 9.44 -18.16 6.35
C VAL A 131 8.67 -18.40 7.66
N LYS A 132 9.36 -18.90 8.69
CA LYS A 132 8.77 -19.24 9.99
C LYS A 132 8.19 -17.99 10.67
N ILE A 133 6.95 -18.08 11.13
CA ILE A 133 6.26 -17.04 11.89
C ILE A 133 6.40 -17.35 13.38
N SER A 134 7.02 -16.45 14.15
CA SER A 134 7.12 -16.55 15.62
C SER A 134 5.93 -15.90 16.33
N SER A 135 5.77 -16.19 17.63
CA SER A 135 4.74 -15.56 18.47
C SER A 135 4.94 -14.06 18.63
N ARG A 136 6.19 -13.61 18.75
CA ARG A 136 6.60 -12.19 18.65
C ARG A 136 7.38 -12.03 17.35
N GLN A 137 6.74 -11.41 16.36
CA GLN A 137 7.24 -11.33 15.00
C GLN A 137 7.62 -9.89 14.66
N LEU A 138 8.74 -9.73 13.96
CA LEU A 138 9.13 -8.46 13.36
C LEU A 138 8.77 -8.47 11.87
N LEU A 139 8.07 -7.43 11.42
CA LEU A 139 7.65 -7.26 10.03
C LEU A 139 8.29 -6.01 9.43
N GLU A 140 9.00 -6.13 8.31
CA GLU A 140 9.52 -4.96 7.61
C GLU A 140 8.38 -4.10 7.04
N LYS A 141 8.39 -2.79 7.33
CA LYS A 141 7.41 -1.84 6.80
C LYS A 141 7.98 -1.18 5.54
N ARG A 142 7.67 -1.75 4.39
CA ARG A 142 8.09 -1.24 3.07
C ARG A 142 7.04 -0.32 2.42
N GLY A 143 5.78 -0.44 2.83
CA GLY A 143 4.66 0.36 2.34
C GLY A 143 4.19 1.42 3.34
N GLN A 144 3.59 2.50 2.84
CA GLN A 144 2.97 3.55 3.65
C GLN A 144 1.48 3.28 3.85
N GLU A 145 0.79 2.86 2.78
CA GLU A 145 -0.65 2.59 2.79
C GLU A 145 -0.94 1.13 3.17
N ILE A 146 -0.78 0.75 4.44
CA ILE A 146 -1.02 -0.66 4.85
C ILE A 146 -2.48 -0.87 5.28
N THR A 147 -3.07 0.11 5.95
CA THR A 147 -4.45 0.06 6.43
C THR A 147 -5.43 0.60 5.39
N CYS A 148 -6.71 0.26 5.54
CA CYS A 148 -7.78 0.74 4.67
C CYS A 148 -8.03 2.25 4.72
N SER A 149 -7.67 2.88 5.84
CA SER A 149 -7.73 4.33 6.01
C SER A 149 -6.40 4.99 5.69
N CYS A 150 -5.42 4.23 5.19
CA CYS A 150 -4.03 4.66 4.95
C CYS A 150 -3.35 5.31 6.16
N GLY A 151 -3.88 5.08 7.36
CA GLY A 151 -3.28 5.50 8.60
C GLY A 151 -2.26 4.48 9.10
N ASN A 152 -1.42 4.91 10.04
CA ASN A 152 -0.51 4.02 10.74
C ASN A 152 -1.26 2.97 11.57
N LEU A 153 -0.66 1.80 11.74
CA LEU A 153 -1.15 0.81 12.70
C LEU A 153 -0.99 1.37 14.11
N ARG A 154 -2.04 1.27 14.92
CA ARG A 154 -2.04 1.82 16.27
C ARG A 154 -1.55 0.73 17.24
N PRO A 155 -0.67 1.07 18.20
CA PRO A 155 -0.31 0.18 19.31
C PRO A 155 -1.52 -0.39 20.02
N ASP A 156 -1.34 -1.57 20.61
CA ASP A 156 -2.32 -2.36 21.37
C ASP A 156 -3.56 -2.85 20.59
N ARG A 157 -3.77 -2.36 19.37
CA ARG A 157 -4.86 -2.81 18.51
C ARG A 157 -4.56 -4.14 17.84
N VAL A 158 -5.61 -4.90 17.58
CA VAL A 158 -5.53 -6.21 16.94
C VAL A 158 -5.93 -6.09 15.49
N TYR A 159 -5.10 -6.66 14.60
CA TYR A 159 -5.28 -6.61 13.16
C TYR A 159 -5.25 -8.01 12.55
N VAL A 160 -5.97 -8.17 11.44
CA VAL A 160 -5.71 -9.23 10.46
C VAL A 160 -4.75 -8.65 9.43
N ILE A 161 -3.54 -9.18 9.40
CA ILE A 161 -2.46 -8.71 8.54
C ILE A 161 -2.26 -9.72 7.43
N LEU A 162 -2.39 -9.25 6.20
CA LEU A 162 -2.07 -9.96 4.96
C LEU A 162 -0.76 -9.38 4.46
N GLY A 163 0.29 -10.20 4.37
CA GLY A 163 1.62 -9.75 3.99
C GLY A 163 2.37 -10.76 3.13
N LYS A 164 3.62 -10.42 2.82
CA LYS A 164 4.47 -11.18 1.90
C LYS A 164 5.74 -11.66 2.56
N GLU A 165 6.36 -12.67 1.95
CA GLU A 165 7.66 -13.17 2.37
C GLU A 165 8.75 -12.84 1.36
N ASP A 166 9.96 -12.57 1.85
CA ASP A 166 11.17 -12.58 1.05
C ASP A 166 11.96 -13.82 1.46
N ARG A 167 11.91 -14.85 0.62
CA ARG A 167 12.55 -16.15 0.89
C ARG A 167 14.07 -16.04 0.95
N ARG A 168 14.68 -15.14 0.18
CA ARG A 168 16.13 -14.97 0.11
C ARG A 168 16.65 -14.36 1.41
N LYS A 169 15.97 -13.31 1.88
CA LYS A 169 16.31 -12.63 3.13
C LYS A 169 15.72 -13.29 4.38
N ARG A 170 14.83 -14.27 4.20
CA ARG A 170 14.06 -14.94 5.27
C ARG A 170 13.28 -13.96 6.16
N VAL A 171 12.71 -12.92 5.55
CA VAL A 171 11.95 -11.88 6.26
C VAL A 171 10.48 -11.85 5.81
N LEU A 172 9.63 -11.37 6.71
CA LEU A 172 8.24 -11.07 6.44
C LEU A 172 8.09 -9.56 6.33
N TYR A 173 7.37 -9.08 5.32
CA TYR A 173 7.25 -7.66 5.06
C TYR A 173 5.84 -7.23 4.64
N LEU A 174 5.58 -5.94 4.82
CA LEU A 174 4.34 -5.26 4.44
C LEU A 174 4.65 -4.15 3.44
N ASP A 175 4.11 -4.28 2.24
CA ASP A 175 4.19 -3.31 1.15
C ASP A 175 2.83 -2.64 0.85
N ASN A 176 2.76 -1.81 -0.19
CA ASN A 176 1.51 -1.17 -0.60
C ASN A 176 0.44 -2.16 -1.11
N PHE A 177 0.76 -3.44 -1.32
CA PHE A 177 -0.19 -4.49 -1.69
C PHE A 177 -0.64 -5.34 -0.49
N SER A 178 0.07 -5.24 0.63
CA SER A 178 -0.24 -5.85 1.92
C SER A 178 -1.43 -5.12 2.55
N THR A 179 -2.21 -5.77 3.41
CA THR A 179 -3.41 -5.13 4.00
C THR A 179 -3.53 -5.48 5.47
N ALA A 180 -3.69 -4.46 6.32
CA ALA A 180 -4.02 -4.63 7.72
C ALA A 180 -5.47 -4.18 7.99
N LEU A 181 -6.29 -5.12 8.47
CA LEU A 181 -7.70 -4.90 8.81
C LEU A 181 -7.86 -4.93 10.32
N GLU A 182 -8.40 -3.86 10.91
CA GLU A 182 -8.67 -3.85 12.34
C GLU A 182 -9.72 -4.93 12.69
N TRP A 183 -9.40 -5.75 13.71
CA TRP A 183 -10.21 -6.90 14.10
C TRP A 183 -11.58 -6.51 14.63
N SER A 184 -11.64 -5.42 15.40
CA SER A 184 -12.86 -4.87 16.01
C SER A 184 -13.89 -4.41 14.97
N ARG A 185 -13.43 -3.88 13.83
CA ARG A 185 -14.29 -3.34 12.76
C ARG A 185 -14.75 -4.46 11.83
N ASN A 186 -13.90 -4.88 10.92
CA ASN A 186 -14.29 -5.77 9.81
C ASN A 186 -13.48 -7.07 9.75
N GLY A 187 -12.39 -7.20 10.52
CA GLY A 187 -11.49 -8.35 10.44
C GLY A 187 -12.16 -9.70 10.70
N LYS A 188 -13.07 -9.78 11.69
CA LYS A 188 -13.84 -11.00 12.00
C LYS A 188 -14.64 -11.52 10.80
N THR A 189 -15.34 -10.63 10.12
CA THR A 189 -16.25 -10.98 9.00
C THR A 189 -15.48 -11.50 7.81
N TYR A 190 -14.33 -10.89 7.48
CA TYR A 190 -13.53 -11.28 6.33
C TYR A 190 -12.83 -12.63 6.51
N VAL A 191 -12.29 -12.91 7.70
CA VAL A 191 -11.69 -14.22 8.00
C VAL A 191 -12.74 -15.33 7.97
N ARG A 192 -13.93 -15.09 8.55
CA ARG A 192 -15.04 -16.08 8.53
C ARG A 192 -15.52 -16.38 7.11
N ALA A 193 -15.57 -15.37 6.25
CA ALA A 193 -15.96 -15.54 4.84
C ALA A 193 -14.96 -16.40 4.06
N TYR A 194 -13.66 -16.30 4.35
CA TYR A 194 -12.64 -17.17 3.76
C TYR A 194 -12.77 -18.63 4.22
N ARG A 195 -12.94 -18.86 5.53
CA ARG A 195 -13.06 -20.23 6.07
C ARG A 195 -14.23 -21.01 5.45
N ARG A 196 -15.27 -20.31 4.96
CA ARG A 196 -16.46 -20.90 4.30
C ARG A 196 -16.31 -21.07 2.78
N ARG A 197 -15.32 -20.43 2.14
CA ARG A 197 -15.06 -20.54 0.69
C ARG A 197 -13.66 -21.09 0.50
N SER A 198 -13.54 -22.41 0.59
CA SER A 198 -12.34 -23.16 0.27
C SER A 198 -12.06 -23.11 -1.23
N SER A 199 -11.36 -22.07 -1.68
CA SER A 199 -10.33 -22.18 -2.73
C SER A 199 -9.86 -20.79 -3.10
N CYS A 200 -8.59 -20.54 -2.83
CA CYS A 200 -7.87 -19.62 -3.69
C CYS A 200 -7.76 -20.32 -5.06
N PRO A 201 -8.02 -19.63 -6.18
CA PRO A 201 -7.74 -20.21 -7.49
C PRO A 201 -6.28 -20.67 -7.53
N GLU A 202 -6.03 -21.86 -8.09
CA GLU A 202 -4.68 -22.40 -8.23
C GLU A 202 -3.82 -21.41 -9.01
N ARG A 203 -2.58 -21.21 -8.54
CA ARG A 203 -1.59 -20.45 -9.29
C ARG A 203 -1.11 -21.38 -10.39
N VAL A 204 -1.36 -21.01 -11.65
CA VAL A 204 -0.68 -21.63 -12.78
C VAL A 204 0.79 -21.20 -12.66
N GLU A 205 1.69 -22.17 -12.45
CA GLU A 205 3.14 -21.96 -12.40
C GLU A 205 3.73 -21.68 -13.77
#